data_AF-A0A256H823-F1
#
_entry.id   AF-A0A256H823-F1
#
_cell.length_a   1.000
_cell.length_b   1.000
_cell.length_c   1.000
_cell.angle_alpha   90.00
_cell.angle_beta   90.00
_cell.angle_gamma   90.00
#
_symmetry.space_group_name_H-M   'P 1'
#
loop_
_entity.id
_entity.type
_entity.pdbx_description
1 polymer ?
#
loop_
_entity_poly.entity_id
_entity_poly.type
_entity_poly.pdbx_seq_one_letter_code
_entity_poly.pdbx_strand_id
1 'polypeptide(L)'
;MTTDTSGTLGDRFWRRHSNPKSGWTRVPLGPVIVYAVYRRDWRLLCAALAWTTINPLLFSPPETDDAWMTRAVLAERWWIGEAGNRTVGLGYPNVCNAAGALGFVYALSAAWRRSARGATLGAVASVALKLWWLRVLVRRYDRRDE
;
A
#
# COMPACT_ATOMS: atom_id res chain seq x y z
N MET A 1 -21.15 9.55 27.05
CA MET A 1 -20.10 8.50 26.98
C MET A 1 -20.26 7.75 25.67
N THR A 2 -19.95 8.42 24.55
CA THR A 2 -19.95 7.81 23.22
C THR A 2 -18.64 7.07 23.06
N THR A 3 -18.70 5.74 23.08
CA THR A 3 -17.58 4.83 22.99
C THR A 3 -16.70 5.14 21.78
N ASP A 4 -15.41 5.36 22.04
CA ASP A 4 -14.29 5.42 21.11
C ASP A 4 -14.09 4.09 20.37
N THR A 5 -15.10 3.72 19.60
CA THR A 5 -15.14 2.49 18.81
C THR A 5 -14.31 2.65 17.53
N SER A 6 -14.22 3.88 17.03
CA SER A 6 -13.44 4.24 15.85
C SER A 6 -11.94 4.16 16.12
N GLY A 7 -11.45 4.65 17.27
CA GLY A 7 -10.04 4.49 17.66
C GLY A 7 -9.65 3.03 17.82
N THR A 8 -10.45 2.25 18.56
CA THR A 8 -10.18 0.83 18.81
C THR A 8 -10.29 -0.07 17.58
N LEU A 9 -11.13 0.25 16.59
CA LEU A 9 -11.17 -0.47 15.31
C LEU A 9 -9.98 -0.11 14.42
N GLY A 10 -9.62 1.18 14.34
CA GLY A 10 -8.46 1.65 13.60
C GLY A 10 -7.16 1.04 14.14
N ASP A 11 -6.99 1.02 15.46
CA ASP A 11 -5.82 0.43 16.12
C ASP A 11 -5.68 -1.07 15.85
N ARG A 12 -6.80 -1.80 15.91
CA ARG A 12 -6.82 -3.24 15.59
C ARG A 12 -6.48 -3.51 14.12
N PHE A 13 -6.93 -2.64 13.22
CA PHE A 13 -6.57 -2.73 11.80
C PHE A 13 -5.07 -2.49 11.61
N TRP A 14 -4.53 -1.39 12.15
CA TRP A 14 -3.10 -1.05 12.02
C TRP A 14 -2.18 -2.12 12.60
N ARG A 15 -2.54 -2.69 13.75
CA ARG A 15 -1.78 -3.79 14.38
C ARG A 15 -1.70 -5.04 13.51
N ARG A 16 -2.77 -5.38 12.79
CA ARG A 16 -2.74 -6.53 11.87
C ARG A 16 -2.09 -6.17 10.54
N HIS A 17 -2.27 -4.94 10.08
CA HIS A 17 -1.68 -4.44 8.85
C HIS A 17 -0.15 -4.41 8.92
N SER A 18 0.42 -4.13 10.09
CA SER A 18 1.85 -4.14 10.33
C SER A 18 2.47 -5.54 10.28
N ASN A 19 1.67 -6.60 10.16
CA ASN A 19 2.21 -7.93 9.90
C ASN A 19 2.98 -7.94 8.56
N PRO A 20 4.24 -8.39 8.52
CA PRO A 20 5.06 -8.32 7.33
C PRO A 20 4.54 -9.21 6.19
N LYS A 21 3.88 -10.33 6.50
CA LYS A 21 3.22 -11.19 5.51
C LYS A 21 2.02 -10.50 4.88
N SER A 22 1.20 -9.81 5.68
CA SER A 22 0.12 -8.93 5.18
C SER A 22 0.69 -7.88 4.22
N GLY A 23 1.73 -7.16 4.64
CA GLY A 23 2.38 -6.15 3.83
C GLY A 23 2.90 -6.67 2.48
N TRP A 24 3.72 -7.72 2.50
CA TRP A 24 4.34 -8.27 1.29
C TRP A 24 3.34 -8.90 0.32
N THR A 25 2.29 -9.55 0.82
CA THR A 25 1.26 -10.16 -0.04
C THR A 25 0.37 -9.12 -0.74
N ARG A 26 0.41 -7.85 -0.32
CA ARG A 26 -0.31 -6.75 -0.97
C ARG A 26 0.46 -6.10 -2.11
N VAL A 27 1.79 -6.13 -2.07
CA VAL A 27 2.65 -5.57 -3.12
C VAL A 27 2.31 -6.12 -4.52
N PRO A 28 2.18 -7.44 -4.75
CA PRO A 28 1.86 -7.98 -6.07
C PRO A 28 0.39 -7.75 -6.48
N LEU A 29 -0.51 -7.31 -5.59
CA LEU A 29 -1.93 -7.13 -5.94
C LEU A 29 -2.14 -6.06 -7.01
N GLY A 30 -1.37 -4.98 -6.98
CA GLY A 30 -1.42 -3.96 -8.04
C GLY A 30 -1.16 -4.57 -9.42
N PRO A 31 0.00 -5.22 -9.64
CA PRO A 31 0.28 -5.96 -10.86
C PRO A 31 -0.78 -7.01 -11.23
N VAL A 32 -1.30 -7.77 -10.26
CA VAL A 32 -2.35 -8.79 -10.50
C VAL A 32 -3.66 -8.15 -10.98
N ILE A 33 -4.08 -7.02 -10.40
CA ILE A 33 -5.26 -6.27 -10.84
C ILE A 33 -5.06 -5.77 -12.27
N VAL A 34 -3.90 -5.18 -12.57
CA VAL A 34 -3.56 -4.73 -13.93
C VAL A 34 -3.60 -5.88 -14.92
N TYR A 35 -3.06 -7.04 -14.55
CA TYR A 35 -3.08 -8.24 -15.37
C TYR A 35 -4.49 -8.79 -15.59
N ALA A 36 -5.33 -8.82 -14.55
CA ALA A 36 -6.73 -9.24 -14.63
C ALA A 36 -7.51 -8.34 -15.60
N VAL A 37 -7.33 -7.02 -15.51
CA VAL A 37 -7.93 -6.05 -16.44
C VAL A 37 -7.41 -6.25 -17.87
N TYR A 38 -6.10 -6.48 -18.04
CA TYR A 38 -5.51 -6.78 -19.35
C TYR A 38 -6.13 -8.03 -19.98
N ARG A 39 -6.34 -9.09 -19.20
CA ARG A 39 -6.93 -10.38 -19.63
C ARG A 39 -8.46 -10.35 -19.71
N ARG A 40 -9.12 -9.28 -19.23
CA ARG A 40 -10.57 -9.21 -19.02
C ARG A 40 -11.09 -10.36 -18.14
N ASP A 41 -10.24 -10.83 -17.23
CA ASP A 41 -10.56 -11.90 -16.30
C ASP A 41 -11.20 -11.31 -15.03
N TRP A 42 -12.53 -11.19 -15.06
CA TRP A 42 -13.27 -10.64 -13.94
C TRP A 42 -13.26 -11.51 -12.69
N ARG A 43 -13.04 -12.83 -12.83
CA ARG A 43 -12.91 -13.71 -11.67
C ARG A 43 -11.61 -13.42 -10.93
N LEU A 44 -10.51 -13.28 -11.67
CA LEU A 44 -9.22 -12.91 -11.11
C LEU A 44 -9.26 -11.50 -10.48
N LEU A 45 -9.93 -10.54 -11.12
CA LEU A 45 -10.11 -9.21 -10.55
C LEU A 45 -10.89 -9.28 -9.23
N CYS A 46 -12.03 -9.96 -9.20
CA CYS A 46 -12.83 -10.11 -7.99
C CYS A 46 -12.03 -10.81 -6.87
N ALA A 47 -11.25 -11.84 -7.20
CA ALA A 47 -10.39 -12.52 -6.24
C ALA A 47 -9.31 -11.59 -5.67
N ALA A 48 -8.67 -10.76 -6.51
CA ALA A 48 -7.66 -9.79 -6.07
C ALA A 48 -8.27 -8.69 -5.17
N LEU A 49 -9.46 -8.20 -5.50
CA LEU A 49 -10.20 -7.23 -4.68
C LEU A 49 -10.65 -7.85 -3.35
N ALA A 50 -11.19 -9.07 -3.37
CA ALA A 50 -11.57 -9.81 -2.17
C ALA A 50 -10.36 -10.03 -1.25
N TRP A 51 -9.21 -10.44 -1.83
CA TRP A 51 -7.97 -10.56 -1.07
C TRP A 51 -7.55 -9.23 -0.45
N THR A 52 -7.64 -8.12 -1.18
CA THR A 52 -7.30 -6.78 -0.64
C THR A 52 -8.10 -6.44 0.62
N THR A 53 -9.38 -6.83 0.66
CA THR A 53 -10.29 -6.60 1.78
C THR A 53 -10.06 -7.57 2.94
N ILE A 54 -9.82 -8.86 2.64
CA ILE A 54 -9.71 -9.93 3.65
C ILE A 54 -8.31 -9.99 4.27
N ASN A 55 -7.26 -9.67 3.50
CA ASN A 55 -5.86 -9.70 3.91
C ASN A 55 -5.58 -9.07 5.30
N PRO A 56 -6.02 -7.84 5.64
CA PRO A 56 -5.76 -7.25 6.96
C PRO A 56 -6.46 -7.97 8.12
N LEU A 57 -7.43 -8.87 7.86
CA LEU A 57 -8.12 -9.65 8.89
C LEU A 57 -7.48 -11.02 9.12
N LEU A 58 -6.78 -11.56 8.12
CA LEU A 58 -6.23 -12.92 8.15
C LEU A 58 -4.94 -13.05 8.97
N PHE A 59 -4.19 -11.96 9.14
CA PHE A 59 -2.89 -12.02 9.80
C PHE A 59 -2.98 -11.51 11.24
N SER A 60 -2.37 -12.26 12.16
CA SER A 60 -2.16 -11.82 13.53
C SER A 60 -1.19 -10.63 13.57
N PRO A 61 -1.27 -9.75 14.58
CA PRO A 61 -0.26 -8.72 14.79
C PRO A 61 1.15 -9.30 14.86
N PRO A 62 2.18 -8.59 14.38
CA PRO A 62 3.56 -9.05 14.50
C PRO A 62 3.99 -9.10 15.97
N GLU A 63 4.87 -10.05 16.30
CA GLU A 63 5.45 -10.21 17.65
C GLU A 63 6.60 -9.22 17.89
N THR A 64 7.31 -8.82 16.81
CA THR A 64 8.42 -7.87 16.85
C THR A 64 8.34 -6.89 15.69
N ASP A 65 9.00 -5.73 15.83
CA ASP A 65 9.05 -4.67 14.84
C ASP A 65 10.32 -4.73 13.95
N ASP A 66 11.03 -5.86 13.97
CA ASP A 66 12.33 -6.01 13.28
C ASP A 66 12.18 -6.02 11.74
N ALA A 67 11.02 -6.49 11.26
CA ALA A 67 10.78 -6.66 9.83
C ALA A 67 10.59 -5.30 9.14
N TRP A 68 11.27 -5.09 8.00
CA TRP A 68 11.18 -3.84 7.25
C TRP A 68 9.75 -3.43 6.87
N MET A 69 8.91 -4.39 6.46
CA MET A 69 7.50 -4.08 6.14
C MET A 69 6.68 -3.69 7.37
N THR A 70 6.99 -4.24 8.55
CA THR A 70 6.35 -3.84 9.80
C THR A 70 6.67 -2.38 10.10
N ARG A 71 7.96 -2.01 10.04
CA ARG A 71 8.44 -0.63 10.17
C ARG A 71 7.85 0.30 9.11
N ALA A 72 7.71 -0.17 7.87
CA ALA A 72 7.09 0.61 6.79
C ALA A 72 5.63 0.96 7.08
N VAL A 73 4.85 0.01 7.61
CA VAL A 73 3.46 0.25 7.99
C VAL A 73 3.35 1.13 9.23
N LEU A 74 4.22 0.95 10.22
CA LEU A 74 4.28 1.83 11.40
C LEU A 74 4.67 3.26 11.02
N ALA A 75 5.64 3.42 10.11
CA ALA A 75 6.03 4.72 9.58
C ALA A 75 4.91 5.37 8.76
N GLU A 76 4.12 4.60 8.00
CA GLU A 76 2.93 5.10 7.29
C GLU A 76 1.84 5.55 8.27
N ARG A 77 1.59 4.78 9.33
CA ARG A 77 0.68 5.18 10.41
C ARG A 77 1.13 6.49 11.06
N TRP A 78 2.40 6.56 11.44
CA TRP A 78 3.02 7.76 12.02
C TRP A 78 2.90 8.98 11.12
N TRP A 79 3.17 8.81 9.83
CA TRP A 79 3.13 9.87 8.84
C TRP A 79 1.74 10.52 8.74
N ILE A 80 0.69 9.70 8.76
CA ILE A 80 -0.70 10.14 8.57
C ILE A 80 -1.30 10.65 9.89
N GLY A 81 -1.04 9.96 10.99
CA GLY A 81 -1.60 10.28 12.30
C GLY A 81 -0.80 11.37 12.99
N GLU A 82 0.30 10.98 13.63
CA GLU A 82 1.08 11.82 14.52
C GLU A 82 1.76 12.98 13.79
N ALA A 83 2.29 12.76 12.59
CA ALA A 83 2.91 13.81 11.79
C ALA A 83 1.90 14.66 11.00
N GLY A 84 0.61 14.27 10.99
CA GLY A 84 -0.49 15.00 10.34
C GLY A 84 -0.34 15.18 8.83
N ASN A 85 0.51 14.39 8.17
CA ASN A 85 0.82 14.56 6.76
C ASN A 85 -0.17 13.78 5.87
N ARG A 86 -0.49 14.38 4.72
CA ARG A 86 -1.20 13.66 3.66
C ARG A 86 -0.30 12.62 3.02
N THR A 87 -0.87 11.60 2.38
CA THR A 87 -0.12 10.61 1.59
C THR A 87 0.04 11.01 0.14
N VAL A 88 -0.72 12.00 -0.34
CA VAL A 88 -0.71 12.50 -1.71
C VAL A 88 -0.54 14.02 -1.68
N GLY A 89 0.36 14.54 -2.49
CA GLY A 89 0.66 15.97 -2.58
C GLY A 89 1.91 16.22 -3.41
N LEU A 90 2.21 17.50 -3.67
CA LEU A 90 3.36 17.91 -4.48
C LEU A 90 4.67 17.98 -3.67
N GLY A 91 4.58 17.99 -2.34
CA GLY A 91 5.75 18.00 -1.45
C GLY A 91 6.45 16.64 -1.38
N TYR A 92 7.77 16.65 -1.20
CA TYR A 92 8.55 15.42 -1.03
C TYR A 92 8.35 14.83 0.39
N PRO A 93 8.04 13.53 0.53
CA PRO A 93 8.07 12.47 -0.49
C PRO A 93 6.73 12.16 -1.15
N ASN A 94 5.62 12.80 -0.74
CA ASN A 94 4.27 12.50 -1.23
C ASN A 94 4.11 12.60 -2.75
N VAL A 95 4.95 13.42 -3.41
CA VAL A 95 5.02 13.47 -4.88
C VAL A 95 5.34 12.11 -5.50
N CYS A 96 6.18 11.29 -4.86
CA CYS A 96 6.49 9.94 -5.32
C CYS A 96 5.26 9.03 -5.22
N ASN A 97 4.52 9.10 -4.12
CA ASN A 97 3.30 8.30 -3.95
C ASN A 97 2.19 8.75 -4.92
N ALA A 98 2.06 10.07 -5.15
CA ALA A 98 1.16 10.64 -6.14
C ALA A 98 1.50 10.18 -7.57
N ALA A 99 2.78 10.26 -7.95
CA ALA A 99 3.27 9.76 -9.23
C ALA A 99 3.07 8.24 -9.36
N GLY A 100 3.25 7.48 -8.27
CA GLY A 100 2.99 6.04 -8.24
C GLY A 100 1.51 5.71 -8.47
N ALA A 101 0.60 6.48 -7.89
CA ALA A 101 -0.84 6.35 -8.12
C ALA A 101 -1.21 6.68 -9.58
N LEU A 102 -0.65 7.74 -10.16
CA LEU A 102 -0.82 8.07 -11.58
C LEU A 102 -0.26 6.96 -12.49
N GLY A 103 0.89 6.39 -12.14
CA GLY A 103 1.47 5.23 -12.83
C GLY A 103 0.53 4.02 -12.82
N PHE A 104 -0.18 3.77 -11.71
CA PHE A 104 -1.18 2.71 -11.62
C PHE A 104 -2.38 2.97 -12.52
N VAL A 105 -2.92 4.20 -12.51
CA VAL A 105 -4.03 4.60 -13.39
C VAL A 105 -3.64 4.46 -14.86
N TYR A 106 -2.42 4.90 -15.22
CA TYR A 106 -1.86 4.69 -16.55
C TYR A 106 -1.77 3.19 -16.89
N ALA A 107 -1.30 2.35 -15.97
CA ALA A 107 -1.21 0.90 -16.15
C ALA A 107 -2.57 0.28 -16.46
N LEU A 108 -3.62 0.65 -15.70
CA LEU A 108 -4.99 0.19 -15.92
C LEU A 108 -5.53 0.65 -17.28
N SER A 109 -5.29 1.92 -17.63
CA SER A 109 -5.70 2.49 -18.91
C SER A 109 -5.02 1.77 -20.09
N ALA A 110 -3.72 1.49 -19.97
CA ALA A 110 -2.95 0.73 -20.96
C ALA A 110 -3.38 -0.73 -21.04
N ALA A 111 -3.64 -1.37 -19.89
CA ALA A 111 -4.16 -2.73 -19.81
C ALA A 111 -5.54 -2.85 -20.48
N TRP A 112 -6.42 -1.88 -20.24
CA TRP A 112 -7.73 -1.80 -20.88
C TRP A 112 -7.62 -1.70 -22.40
N ARG A 113 -6.67 -0.90 -22.91
CA ARG A 113 -6.31 -0.79 -24.33
C ARG A 113 -5.46 -1.95 -24.86
N ARG A 114 -5.26 -3.03 -24.08
CA ARG A 114 -4.48 -4.23 -24.45
C ARG A 114 -3.01 -3.93 -24.81
N SER A 115 -2.43 -2.86 -24.28
CA SER A 115 -0.99 -2.56 -24.39
C SER A 115 -0.21 -3.21 -23.26
N ALA A 116 0.41 -4.37 -23.52
CA ALA A 116 1.20 -5.09 -22.52
C ALA A 116 2.41 -4.27 -22.02
N ARG A 117 3.08 -3.54 -22.91
CA ARG A 117 4.24 -2.70 -22.57
C ARG A 117 3.83 -1.56 -21.63
N GLY A 118 2.78 -0.80 -21.98
CA GLY A 118 2.30 0.30 -21.16
C GLY A 118 1.78 -0.15 -19.80
N ALA A 119 1.03 -1.27 -19.77
CA ALA A 119 0.54 -1.87 -18.54
C ALA A 119 1.68 -2.29 -17.61
N THR A 120 2.70 -2.96 -18.16
CA THR A 120 3.88 -3.42 -17.40
C THR A 120 4.68 -2.23 -16.86
N LEU A 121 5.00 -1.25 -17.70
CA LEU A 121 5.76 -0.07 -17.31
C LEU A 121 5.04 0.72 -16.20
N GLY A 122 3.74 0.95 -16.35
CA GLY A 122 2.95 1.66 -15.33
C GLY A 122 2.87 0.89 -14.01
N ALA A 123 2.68 -0.42 -14.05
CA ALA A 123 2.62 -1.25 -12.85
C ALA A 123 3.96 -1.30 -12.11
N VAL A 124 5.07 -1.48 -12.83
CA VAL A 124 6.42 -1.47 -12.25
C VAL A 124 6.75 -0.11 -11.65
N ALA A 125 6.48 0.98 -12.39
CA ALA A 125 6.70 2.34 -11.89
C ALA A 125 5.87 2.62 -10.63
N SER A 126 4.60 2.21 -10.61
CA SER A 126 3.72 2.37 -9.46
C SER A 126 4.26 1.68 -8.21
N VAL A 127 4.61 0.39 -8.33
CA VAL A 127 5.13 -0.40 -7.21
C VAL A 127 6.47 0.17 -6.73
N ALA A 128 7.39 0.48 -7.64
CA ALA A 128 8.70 1.02 -7.30
C ALA A 128 8.57 2.36 -6.55
N LEU A 129 7.71 3.27 -7.03
CA LEU A 129 7.49 4.56 -6.38
C LEU A 129 6.81 4.43 -5.01
N LYS A 130 5.86 3.50 -4.84
CA LYS A 130 5.25 3.22 -3.53
C LYS A 130 6.29 2.67 -2.54
N LEU A 131 7.11 1.71 -2.95
CA LEU A 131 8.18 1.15 -2.10
C LEU A 131 9.27 2.19 -1.78
N TRP A 132 9.60 3.06 -2.74
CA TRP A 132 10.50 4.18 -2.52
C TRP A 132 9.94 5.16 -1.48
N TRP A 133 8.67 5.54 -1.61
CA TRP A 133 7.99 6.40 -0.65
C TRP A 133 8.01 5.79 0.76
N LEU A 134 7.68 4.50 0.88
CA LEU A 134 7.75 3.78 2.16
C LEU A 134 9.18 3.79 2.74
N ARG A 135 10.21 3.58 1.90
CA ARG A 135 11.61 3.67 2.34
C ARG A 135 11.96 5.05 2.91
N VAL A 136 11.44 6.13 2.33
CA VAL A 136 11.67 7.48 2.85
C VAL A 136 10.96 7.69 4.19
N LEU A 137 9.74 7.17 4.32
CA LEU A 137 8.99 7.21 5.58
C LEU A 137 9.70 6.45 6.69
N VAL A 138 10.15 5.21 6.43
CA VAL A 138 10.94 4.42 7.39
C VAL A 138 12.15 5.21 7.87
N ARG A 139 12.95 5.78 6.95
CA ARG A 139 14.12 6.58 7.32
C ARG A 139 13.79 7.81 8.17
N ARG A 140 12.61 8.42 8.02
CA ARG A 140 12.17 9.57 8.83
C ARG A 140 11.63 9.14 10.18
N TYR A 141 10.94 8.01 10.20
CA TYR A 141 10.42 7.38 11.41
C TYR A 141 11.57 6.94 12.31
N ASP A 142 12.58 6.28 11.77
CA ASP A 142 13.74 5.80 12.56
C ASP A 142 14.51 6.94 13.24
N ARG A 143 14.70 8.08 12.54
CA ARG A 143 15.38 9.26 13.09
C ARG A 143 14.59 9.99 14.17
N ARG A 144 13.32 9.65 14.37
CA ARG A 144 12.52 10.20 15.46
C ARG A 144 12.88 9.55 16.79
N ASP A 145 13.27 8.27 16.74
CA ASP A 145 13.54 7.45 17.92
C ASP A 145 15.02 7.52 18.35
N GLU A 146 15.86 8.21 17.56
CA GLU A 146 17.26 8.60 17.88
C GLU A 146 17.30 9.97 18.59
#